data_AF-A0A2S2Q0T9-F1
#
_entry.id   AF-A0A2S2Q0T9-F1
#
_cell.length_a   1.000
_cell.length_b   1.000
_cell.length_c   1.000
_cell.angle_alpha   90.00
_cell.angle_beta   90.00
_cell.angle_gamma   90.00
#
_symmetry.space_group_name_H-M   'P 1'
#
loop_
_entity.id
_entity.type
_entity.pdbx_description
1 polymer ?
#
loop_
_entity_poly.entity_id
_entity_poly.type
_entity_poly.pdbx_seq_one_letter_code
_entity_poly.pdbx_strand_id
1 'polypeptide(L)'
;MVSQISISLVVLLLSGLKYHATAPTAFPDDSPIDNLPEDEENTCICGMWYAVMATGTSNDDPCNIFTNNLSPCECMSAYIVTLQSYGFLVYTNAFDNQSSLLTIDMGGISQSQSEDSSLINGFTYSRVIVQLSALKGKYYVSEKVSGTENFMNLELEIMALNEKNFYMITQVTLSSASDPLIIVWSRKKTPGKYSTWKQILNQLYELNINPHDLKFINQIGCKYPSPNQYNEMFFCVN
;
A
#
# COMPACT_ATOMS: atom_id res chain seq x y z
N MET A 1 -1.20 -42.29 -1.10
CA MET A 1 -2.60 -41.90 -1.39
C MET A 1 -3.07 -40.97 -0.29
N VAL A 2 -3.34 -39.70 -0.65
CA VAL A 2 -4.34 -38.74 -0.12
C VAL A 2 -4.48 -38.69 1.42
N SER A 3 -3.87 -37.71 2.09
CA SER A 3 -4.39 -36.35 2.36
C SER A 3 -5.60 -36.33 3.28
N GLN A 4 -5.43 -35.73 4.47
CA GLN A 4 -6.45 -34.99 5.21
C GLN A 4 -5.74 -34.18 6.31
N ILE A 5 -5.37 -32.94 5.99
CA ILE A 5 -5.14 -31.89 7.01
C ILE A 5 -6.39 -31.02 6.97
N SER A 6 -7.21 -31.18 8.00
CA SER A 6 -8.38 -30.35 8.26
C SER A 6 -7.91 -28.95 8.66
N ILE A 7 -8.10 -27.98 7.77
CA ILE A 7 -7.99 -26.56 8.11
C ILE A 7 -9.32 -26.17 8.76
N SER A 8 -9.29 -26.04 10.07
CA SER A 8 -10.39 -25.47 10.86
C SER A 8 -10.55 -23.99 10.52
N LEU A 9 -11.60 -23.74 9.74
CA LEU A 9 -12.51 -22.59 9.78
C LEU A 9 -12.30 -21.64 10.99
N VAL A 10 -11.63 -20.50 10.79
CA VAL A 10 -11.74 -19.33 11.66
C VAL A 10 -12.69 -18.35 10.98
N VAL A 11 -13.98 -18.57 11.20
CA VAL A 11 -15.07 -17.65 10.84
C VAL A 11 -16.02 -17.63 12.04
N LEU A 12 -16.39 -16.41 12.48
CA LEU A 12 -17.40 -16.02 13.48
C LEU A 12 -16.94 -15.80 14.93
N LEU A 13 -16.45 -14.58 15.21
CA LEU A 13 -16.80 -13.80 16.40
C LEU A 13 -17.25 -12.39 15.97
N LEU A 14 -18.33 -12.32 15.20
CA LEU A 14 -19.08 -11.08 14.96
C LEU A 14 -20.58 -11.38 15.15
N SER A 15 -20.96 -11.66 16.38
CA SER A 15 -22.36 -11.59 16.78
C SER A 15 -22.44 -11.10 18.22
N GLY A 16 -22.85 -9.84 18.36
CA GLY A 16 -23.22 -9.24 19.63
C GLY A 16 -22.23 -8.17 20.05
N LEU A 17 -22.47 -6.94 19.58
CA LEU A 17 -22.35 -5.71 20.35
C LEU A 17 -23.01 -4.60 19.51
N LYS A 18 -24.30 -4.36 19.76
CA LYS A 18 -24.96 -3.12 19.36
C LYS A 18 -24.30 -2.00 20.16
N TYR A 19 -23.49 -1.16 19.53
CA TYR A 19 -23.08 0.10 20.14
C TYR A 19 -23.86 1.25 19.52
N HIS A 20 -24.62 1.93 20.38
CA HIS A 20 -25.14 3.26 20.12
C HIS A 20 -23.97 4.23 19.96
N ALA A 21 -23.94 4.93 18.83
CA ALA A 21 -23.12 6.13 18.68
C ALA A 21 -23.78 7.26 19.49
N THR A 22 -23.30 7.51 20.69
CA THR A 22 -23.51 8.81 21.37
C THR A 22 -22.41 9.76 20.93
N ALA A 23 -22.80 10.82 20.24
CA ALA A 23 -21.92 11.96 19.95
C ALA A 23 -21.43 12.57 21.28
N PRO A 24 -20.15 12.94 21.42
CA PRO A 24 -19.73 13.72 22.57
C PRO A 24 -19.96 15.20 22.29
N THR A 25 -20.99 15.76 22.93
CA THR A 25 -21.06 17.19 23.25
C THR A 25 -20.30 17.48 24.54
N ALA A 26 -19.58 18.60 24.51
CA ALA A 26 -19.13 19.44 25.63
C ALA A 26 -17.94 18.96 26.50
N PHE A 27 -16.93 19.83 26.56
CA PHE A 27 -15.86 19.88 27.56
C PHE A 27 -16.42 19.95 29.00
N PRO A 28 -15.71 19.42 30.01
CA PRO A 28 -14.98 20.35 30.88
C PRO A 28 -13.66 19.84 31.53
N ASP A 29 -12.87 20.85 31.87
CA ASP A 29 -11.98 21.08 33.04
C ASP A 29 -10.56 20.51 33.17
N ASP A 30 -9.70 21.46 33.59
CA ASP A 30 -8.27 21.44 33.83
C ASP A 30 -7.84 20.53 34.99
N SER A 31 -6.82 19.69 34.75
CA SER A 31 -5.85 19.20 35.74
C SER A 31 -4.60 18.66 35.01
N PRO A 32 -3.37 18.97 35.46
CA PRO A 32 -2.16 18.63 34.72
C PRO A 32 -1.80 17.17 34.95
N ILE A 33 -1.65 16.39 33.87
CA ILE A 33 -0.94 15.11 33.92
C ILE A 33 0.44 15.36 33.33
N ASP A 34 1.39 15.59 34.23
CA ASP A 34 2.82 15.48 33.93
C ASP A 34 3.18 14.01 33.66
N ASN A 35 4.02 13.81 32.64
CA ASN A 35 4.64 12.56 32.18
C ASN A 35 3.77 11.64 31.30
N LEU A 36 3.50 12.08 30.07
CA LEU A 36 3.49 11.16 28.93
C LEU A 36 4.95 10.84 28.57
N PRO A 37 5.31 9.57 28.32
CA PRO A 37 6.62 9.26 27.74
C PRO A 37 6.74 10.04 26.43
N GLU A 38 7.93 10.58 26.16
CA GLU A 38 8.25 11.14 24.85
C GLU A 38 7.91 10.08 23.80
N ASP A 39 6.83 10.31 23.04
CA ASP A 39 6.47 9.48 21.91
C ASP A 39 7.69 9.49 20.98
N GLU A 40 8.38 8.35 20.89
CA GLU A 40 9.30 8.05 19.81
C GLU A 40 8.63 8.47 18.50
N GLU A 41 9.31 9.27 17.68
CA GLU A 41 8.83 9.77 16.39
C GLU A 41 8.38 8.59 15.51
N ASN A 42 7.13 8.20 15.68
CA ASN A 42 6.48 7.18 14.87
C ASN A 42 6.27 7.83 13.50
N THR A 43 7.17 7.56 12.57
CA THR A 43 7.11 8.04 11.19
C THR A 43 5.86 7.46 10.54
N CYS A 44 4.74 8.18 10.64
CA CYS A 44 3.44 7.70 10.18
C CYS A 44 3.39 7.77 8.65
N ILE A 45 3.83 6.68 8.00
CA ILE A 45 3.66 6.42 6.56
C ILE A 45 2.19 6.27 6.13
N CYS A 46 1.26 6.50 7.05
CA CYS A 46 -0.17 6.35 6.93
C CYS A 46 -0.77 7.21 5.81
N GLY A 47 -1.84 6.76 5.15
CA GLY A 47 -2.55 7.48 4.10
C GLY A 47 -2.12 7.10 2.68
N MET A 48 -2.47 7.95 1.71
CA MET A 48 -2.27 7.68 0.28
C MET A 48 -0.86 8.05 -0.18
N TRP A 49 -0.26 7.18 -0.99
CA TRP A 49 1.02 7.35 -1.67
C TRP A 49 0.91 6.92 -3.13
N TYR A 50 1.48 7.70 -4.03
CA TYR A 50 1.51 7.43 -5.47
C TYR A 50 2.94 7.05 -5.87
N ALA A 51 3.12 5.90 -6.52
CA ALA A 51 4.42 5.50 -7.02
C ALA A 51 4.73 6.33 -8.29
N VAL A 52 5.76 7.18 -8.27
CA VAL A 52 6.08 8.09 -9.37
C VAL A 52 7.26 7.61 -10.20
N MET A 53 8.12 6.78 -9.62
CA MET A 53 9.16 6.05 -10.33
C MET A 53 9.38 4.68 -9.69
N ALA A 54 9.78 3.68 -10.48
CA ALA A 54 10.24 2.41 -9.94
C ALA A 54 11.21 1.70 -10.89
N THR A 55 12.03 0.78 -10.38
CA THR A 55 12.81 -0.14 -11.23
C THR A 55 11.84 -1.05 -11.98
N GLY A 56 11.98 -1.18 -13.30
CA GLY A 56 11.14 -2.12 -14.06
C GLY A 56 11.60 -3.56 -13.81
N THR A 57 10.68 -4.53 -13.75
CA THR A 57 11.05 -5.95 -13.80
C THR A 57 10.69 -6.56 -15.15
N SER A 58 11.50 -7.52 -15.59
CA SER A 58 11.45 -8.14 -16.91
C SER A 58 10.48 -9.32 -17.02
N ASN A 59 9.71 -9.62 -15.98
CA ASN A 59 8.87 -10.81 -15.96
C ASN A 59 7.49 -10.47 -16.52
N ASP A 60 6.94 -11.34 -17.37
CA ASP A 60 5.58 -11.27 -17.96
C ASP A 60 4.44 -11.34 -16.91
N ASP A 61 4.71 -11.02 -15.65
CA ASP A 61 3.77 -11.06 -14.54
C ASP A 61 2.70 -9.96 -14.68
N PRO A 62 1.45 -10.21 -14.22
CA PRO A 62 0.38 -9.23 -14.28
C PRO A 62 0.79 -7.92 -13.60
N CYS A 63 0.41 -6.79 -14.21
CA CYS A 63 0.72 -5.45 -13.71
C CYS A 63 0.30 -5.29 -12.24
N ASN A 64 1.28 -5.19 -11.35
CA ASN A 64 1.08 -4.93 -9.93
C ASN A 64 2.30 -4.20 -9.34
N ILE A 65 2.16 -3.72 -8.10
CA ILE A 65 3.15 -2.85 -7.46
C ILE A 65 4.46 -3.56 -7.09
N PHE A 66 4.42 -4.88 -6.99
CA PHE A 66 5.55 -5.72 -6.59
C PHE A 66 6.30 -6.28 -7.79
N THR A 67 5.65 -6.36 -8.94
CA THR A 67 6.29 -6.83 -10.18
C THR A 67 6.67 -5.69 -11.09
N ASN A 68 6.08 -4.48 -10.99
CA ASN A 68 6.34 -3.32 -11.86
C ASN A 68 6.84 -3.72 -13.28
N ASN A 69 6.01 -4.50 -13.96
CA ASN A 69 6.36 -5.11 -15.23
C ASN A 69 6.69 -4.00 -16.25
N LEU A 70 7.68 -4.20 -17.12
CA LEU A 70 8.06 -3.26 -18.19
C LEU A 70 6.93 -2.96 -19.21
N SER A 71 5.80 -3.68 -19.13
CA SER A 71 4.53 -3.33 -19.79
C SER A 71 3.96 -2.00 -19.23
N PRO A 72 3.04 -1.26 -19.89
CA PRO A 72 2.67 0.10 -19.49
C PRO A 72 1.74 0.10 -18.25
N CYS A 73 2.32 -0.23 -17.10
CA CYS A 73 1.75 -0.06 -15.78
C CYS A 73 1.67 1.43 -15.44
N GLU A 74 0.46 1.89 -15.12
CA GLU A 74 0.17 3.26 -14.73
C GLU A 74 -0.67 3.27 -13.45
N CYS A 75 -0.94 4.48 -12.93
CA CYS A 75 -1.86 4.68 -11.81
C CYS A 75 -1.59 3.82 -10.57
N MET A 76 -0.31 3.66 -10.23
CA MET A 76 0.11 2.82 -9.11
C MET A 76 0.06 3.61 -7.79
N SER A 77 -0.59 3.06 -6.77
CA SER A 77 -0.69 3.69 -5.45
C SER A 77 -0.74 2.68 -4.31
N ALA A 78 -0.45 3.17 -3.11
CA ALA A 78 -0.62 2.46 -1.85
C ALA A 78 -1.43 3.33 -0.87
N TYR A 79 -2.42 2.74 -0.23
CA TYR A 79 -3.17 3.33 0.87
C TYR A 79 -2.89 2.55 2.15
N ILE A 80 -2.22 3.21 3.09
CA ILE A 80 -1.73 2.59 4.33
C ILE A 80 -2.61 3.03 5.49
N VAL A 81 -3.14 2.07 6.25
CA VAL A 81 -4.02 2.29 7.40
C VAL A 81 -3.37 1.69 8.63
N THR A 82 -3.22 2.47 9.70
CA THR A 82 -2.68 1.97 10.97
C THR A 82 -3.65 0.99 11.63
N LEU A 83 -3.13 -0.14 12.09
CA LEU A 83 -3.79 -1.11 12.96
C LEU A 83 -3.34 -0.89 14.42
N GLN A 84 -4.01 -1.53 15.37
CA GLN A 84 -3.56 -1.51 16.76
C GLN A 84 -2.18 -2.19 16.88
N SER A 85 -1.27 -1.61 17.68
CA SER A 85 0.04 -2.19 18.01
C SER A 85 1.01 -2.34 16.83
N TYR A 86 1.40 -1.22 16.19
CA TYR A 86 2.48 -1.09 15.19
C TYR A 86 2.30 -1.85 13.86
N GLY A 87 1.15 -2.49 13.66
CA GLY A 87 0.76 -3.06 12.37
C GLY A 87 0.11 -2.02 11.47
N PHE A 88 0.20 -2.22 10.16
CA PHE A 88 -0.51 -1.46 9.16
C PHE A 88 -1.19 -2.41 8.17
N LEU A 89 -2.39 -2.05 7.77
CA LEU A 89 -3.12 -2.63 6.65
C LEU A 89 -2.79 -1.82 5.40
N VAL A 90 -2.37 -2.49 4.34
CA VAL A 90 -1.95 -1.86 3.09
C VAL A 90 -2.84 -2.33 1.97
N TYR A 91 -3.41 -1.37 1.26
CA TYR A 91 -4.05 -1.58 -0.03
C TYR A 91 -3.15 -1.03 -1.12
N THR A 92 -2.78 -1.84 -2.09
CA THR A 92 -2.04 -1.33 -3.26
C THR A 92 -2.83 -1.58 -4.52
N ASN A 93 -2.69 -0.69 -5.50
CA ASN A 93 -3.32 -0.87 -6.79
C ASN A 93 -2.36 -0.53 -7.93
N ALA A 94 -2.56 -1.16 -9.08
CA ALA A 94 -1.88 -0.85 -10.33
C ALA A 94 -2.84 -1.00 -11.51
N PHE A 95 -2.69 -0.16 -12.53
CA PHE A 95 -3.51 -0.19 -13.73
C PHE A 95 -2.68 -0.63 -14.93
N ASP A 96 -3.16 -1.66 -15.62
CA ASP A 96 -2.66 -2.02 -16.94
C ASP A 96 -3.48 -1.29 -18.01
N ASN A 97 -2.82 -0.34 -18.68
CA ASN A 97 -3.47 0.47 -19.70
C ASN A 97 -3.89 -0.32 -20.94
N GLN A 98 -3.18 -1.41 -21.29
CA GLN A 98 -3.50 -2.20 -22.47
C GLN A 98 -4.75 -3.04 -22.25
N SER A 99 -4.83 -3.74 -21.11
CA SER A 99 -5.96 -4.62 -20.80
C SER A 99 -7.12 -3.90 -20.11
N SER A 100 -6.93 -2.64 -19.71
CA SER A 100 -7.87 -1.87 -18.88
C SER A 100 -8.24 -2.56 -17.56
N LEU A 101 -7.31 -3.35 -17.03
CA LEU A 101 -7.46 -4.07 -15.77
C LEU A 101 -6.79 -3.31 -14.63
N LEU A 102 -7.48 -3.28 -13.50
CA LEU A 102 -7.01 -2.78 -12.23
C LEU A 102 -6.70 -3.99 -11.34
N THR A 103 -5.44 -4.14 -10.98
CA THR A 103 -5.01 -5.10 -9.95
C THR A 103 -5.01 -4.40 -8.61
N ILE A 104 -5.58 -5.04 -7.60
CA ILE A 104 -5.59 -4.56 -6.23
C ILE A 104 -5.09 -5.68 -5.33
N ASP A 105 -4.16 -5.34 -4.45
CA ASP A 105 -3.62 -6.22 -3.43
C ASP A 105 -3.95 -5.67 -2.04
N MET A 106 -4.22 -6.58 -1.11
CA MET A 106 -4.38 -6.28 0.30
C MET A 106 -3.38 -7.11 1.11
N GLY A 107 -2.69 -6.41 2.02
CA GLY A 107 -1.62 -7.00 2.82
C GLY A 107 -1.51 -6.36 4.20
N GLY A 108 -0.75 -7.03 5.06
CA GLY A 108 -0.33 -6.50 6.36
C GLY A 108 1.16 -6.20 6.34
N ILE A 109 1.57 -5.09 6.94
CA ILE A 109 2.96 -4.78 7.21
C ILE A 109 3.11 -4.42 8.69
N SER A 110 4.25 -4.70 9.29
CA SER A 110 4.59 -4.28 10.65
C SER A 110 6.04 -3.86 10.70
N GLN A 111 6.36 -2.86 11.52
CA GLN A 111 7.75 -2.56 11.84
C GLN A 111 8.42 -3.83 12.37
N SER A 112 9.64 -4.08 11.89
CA SER A 112 10.44 -5.17 12.40
C SER A 112 10.70 -4.96 13.89
N GLN A 113 10.76 -6.04 14.68
CA GLN A 113 11.17 -5.97 16.08
C GLN A 113 12.69 -5.73 16.24
N SER A 114 13.42 -5.56 15.14
CA SER A 114 14.84 -5.18 15.14
C SER A 114 15.03 -3.72 15.54
N GLU A 115 16.22 -3.38 16.03
CA GLU A 115 16.62 -1.99 16.36
C GLU A 115 16.56 -1.03 15.16
N ASP A 116 16.49 -1.56 13.93
CA ASP A 116 16.32 -0.78 12.71
C ASP A 116 14.83 -0.48 12.43
N SER A 117 14.43 0.77 12.71
CA SER A 117 13.07 1.27 12.50
C SER A 117 12.70 1.50 11.02
N SER A 118 13.67 1.40 10.10
CA SER A 118 13.44 1.54 8.66
C SER A 118 12.96 0.25 7.98
N LEU A 119 13.17 -0.90 8.62
CA LEU A 119 12.80 -2.21 8.10
C LEU A 119 11.36 -2.57 8.50
N ILE A 120 10.56 -2.89 7.49
CA ILE A 120 9.16 -3.26 7.61
C ILE A 120 8.96 -4.64 6.99
N ASN A 121 8.46 -5.57 7.78
CA ASN A 121 8.12 -6.91 7.30
C ASN A 121 6.64 -6.98 6.96
N GLY A 122 6.29 -7.71 5.90
CA GLY A 122 4.92 -7.78 5.47
C GLY A 122 4.56 -8.98 4.62
N PHE A 123 3.27 -9.07 4.32
CA PHE A 123 2.71 -10.07 3.44
C PHE A 123 1.48 -9.52 2.71
N THR A 124 1.34 -9.88 1.44
CA THR A 124 0.06 -9.80 0.72
C THR A 124 -0.70 -11.09 0.97
N TYR A 125 -1.98 -11.01 1.31
CA TYR A 125 -2.83 -12.18 1.55
C TYR A 125 -4.06 -12.25 0.65
N SER A 126 -4.35 -11.20 -0.11
CA SER A 126 -5.46 -11.20 -1.06
C SER A 126 -5.17 -10.33 -2.27
N ARG A 127 -5.60 -10.81 -3.44
CA ARG A 127 -5.53 -10.11 -4.72
C ARG A 127 -6.89 -10.13 -5.42
N VAL A 128 -7.26 -8.99 -5.98
CA VAL A 128 -8.46 -8.80 -6.79
C VAL A 128 -8.06 -8.15 -8.12
N ILE A 129 -8.53 -8.70 -9.24
CA ILE A 129 -8.39 -8.10 -10.57
C ILE A 129 -9.78 -7.73 -11.11
N VAL A 130 -9.95 -6.47 -11.50
CA VAL A 130 -11.24 -5.93 -12.00
C VAL A 130 -11.05 -5.03 -13.22
N GLN A 131 -12.09 -4.86 -14.02
CA GLN A 131 -12.07 -3.85 -15.09
C GLN A 131 -12.18 -2.44 -14.50
N LEU A 132 -11.44 -1.46 -15.03
CA LEU A 132 -11.46 -0.07 -14.57
C LEU A 132 -12.87 0.57 -14.62
N SER A 133 -13.73 0.08 -15.52
CA SER A 133 -15.14 0.49 -15.61
C SER A 133 -15.91 0.28 -14.31
N ALA A 134 -15.52 -0.67 -13.46
CA ALA A 134 -16.11 -0.91 -12.14
C ALA A 134 -16.01 0.32 -11.20
N LEU A 135 -15.02 1.21 -11.41
CA LEU A 135 -14.87 2.43 -10.62
C LEU A 135 -15.82 3.58 -11.02
N LYS A 136 -16.60 3.44 -12.11
CA LYS A 136 -17.44 4.53 -12.64
C LYS A 136 -18.88 4.53 -12.09
N GLY A 137 -19.27 3.56 -11.26
CA GLY A 137 -20.62 3.45 -10.68
C GLY A 137 -20.74 4.06 -9.28
N LYS A 138 -21.97 4.39 -8.87
CA LYS A 138 -22.21 4.94 -7.52
C LYS A 138 -21.90 3.89 -6.45
N TYR A 139 -22.36 2.65 -6.60
CA TYR A 139 -21.99 1.45 -5.83
C TYR A 139 -22.55 0.25 -6.61
N TYR A 140 -21.72 -0.73 -6.98
CA TYR A 140 -22.18 -2.00 -7.56
C TYR A 140 -21.25 -3.13 -7.11
N VAL A 141 -21.83 -4.19 -6.53
CA VAL A 141 -21.14 -5.48 -6.40
C VAL A 141 -20.96 -6.02 -7.82
N SER A 142 -19.73 -6.00 -8.32
CA SER A 142 -19.43 -6.46 -9.67
C SER A 142 -19.32 -7.98 -9.68
N GLU A 143 -20.12 -8.66 -10.50
CA GLU A 143 -19.97 -10.11 -10.78
C GLU A 143 -18.61 -10.46 -11.45
N LYS A 144 -17.79 -9.46 -11.77
CA LYS A 144 -16.48 -9.59 -12.44
C LYS A 144 -15.29 -9.40 -11.51
N VAL A 145 -15.46 -9.68 -10.21
CA VAL A 145 -14.36 -9.70 -9.24
C VAL A 145 -13.80 -11.11 -9.21
N SER A 146 -12.58 -11.31 -9.72
CA SER A 146 -11.85 -12.56 -9.55
C SER A 146 -10.89 -12.41 -8.38
N GLY A 147 -11.25 -12.99 -7.24
CA GLY A 147 -10.40 -13.08 -6.06
C GLY A 147 -9.61 -14.38 -6.05
N THR A 148 -8.34 -14.33 -5.65
CA THR A 148 -7.53 -15.52 -5.40
C THR A 148 -6.78 -15.34 -4.09
N GLU A 149 -6.73 -16.40 -3.27
CA GLU A 149 -5.79 -16.47 -2.15
C GLU A 149 -4.36 -16.44 -2.73
N ASN A 150 -3.63 -15.38 -2.43
CA ASN A 150 -2.25 -15.20 -2.84
C ASN A 150 -1.48 -14.78 -1.60
N PHE A 151 -0.58 -15.65 -1.13
CA PHE A 151 0.27 -15.35 0.01
C PHE A 151 1.68 -15.05 -0.48
N MET A 152 2.06 -13.77 -0.45
CA MET A 152 3.37 -13.29 -0.87
C MET A 152 4.04 -12.60 0.31
N ASN A 153 5.15 -13.16 0.77
CA ASN A 153 5.98 -12.53 1.79
C ASN A 153 6.90 -11.50 1.13
N LEU A 154 6.98 -10.34 1.75
CA LEU A 154 7.82 -9.23 1.31
C LEU A 154 8.53 -8.59 2.50
N GLU A 155 9.72 -8.09 2.23
CA GLU A 155 10.45 -7.20 3.11
C GLU A 155 10.50 -5.83 2.44
N LEU A 156 10.13 -4.78 3.17
CA LEU A 156 10.14 -3.40 2.70
C LEU A 156 11.08 -2.59 3.59
N GLU A 157 12.03 -1.90 2.97
CA GLU A 157 12.95 -0.98 3.64
C GLU A 157 12.63 0.46 3.22
N ILE A 158 12.41 1.35 4.18
CA ILE A 158 12.29 2.78 3.94
C ILE A 158 13.69 3.40 3.89
N MET A 159 14.29 3.40 2.71
CA MET A 159 15.63 3.96 2.49
C MET A 159 15.66 5.50 2.69
N ALA A 160 14.55 6.18 2.41
CA ALA A 160 14.41 7.61 2.68
C ALA A 160 12.94 8.02 2.86
N LEU A 161 12.67 8.88 3.83
CA LEU A 161 11.38 9.53 4.04
C LEU A 161 11.57 11.03 4.26
N ASN A 162 10.87 11.85 3.48
CA ASN A 162 10.92 13.29 3.60
C ASN A 162 9.50 13.87 3.65
N GLU A 163 8.98 14.04 4.86
CA GLU A 163 7.62 14.53 5.07
C GLU A 163 7.42 15.96 4.56
N LYS A 164 8.44 16.83 4.69
CA LYS A 164 8.39 18.22 4.22
C LYS A 164 8.22 18.33 2.70
N ASN A 165 8.85 17.43 1.96
CA ASN A 165 8.78 17.38 0.49
C ASN A 165 7.80 16.31 -0.02
N PHE A 166 7.12 15.61 0.89
CA PHE A 166 6.08 14.63 0.63
C PHE A 166 6.49 13.46 -0.27
N TYR A 167 7.71 12.96 -0.10
CA TYR A 167 8.20 11.78 -0.83
C TYR A 167 8.80 10.73 0.11
N MET A 168 8.84 9.49 -0.39
CA MET A 168 9.45 8.34 0.26
C MET A 168 10.14 7.49 -0.81
N ILE A 169 11.28 6.89 -0.50
CA ILE A 169 11.97 5.92 -1.37
C ILE A 169 12.04 4.62 -0.59
N THR A 170 11.51 3.55 -1.19
CA THR A 170 11.50 2.23 -0.58
C THR A 170 12.22 1.23 -1.45
N GLN A 171 12.81 0.25 -0.80
CA GLN A 171 13.26 -0.99 -1.42
C GLN A 171 12.30 -2.11 -1.01
N VAL A 172 11.84 -2.91 -1.96
CA VAL A 172 10.98 -4.06 -1.70
C VAL A 172 11.68 -5.32 -2.18
N THR A 173 11.89 -6.26 -1.27
CA THR A 173 12.45 -7.58 -1.56
C THR A 173 11.33 -8.61 -1.48
N LEU A 174 11.10 -9.32 -2.58
CA LEU A 174 10.14 -10.42 -2.61
C LEU A 174 10.89 -11.73 -2.40
N SER A 175 10.30 -12.63 -1.61
CA SER A 175 10.84 -13.98 -1.41
C SER A 175 11.03 -14.79 -2.71
N SER A 176 10.32 -14.43 -3.80
CA SER A 176 10.36 -15.09 -5.10
C SER A 176 11.13 -14.33 -6.19
N ALA A 177 11.70 -13.16 -5.91
CA ALA A 177 12.43 -12.35 -6.90
C ALA A 177 13.92 -12.26 -6.56
N SER A 178 14.78 -12.27 -7.59
CA SER A 178 16.24 -12.17 -7.42
C SER A 178 16.69 -10.76 -7.07
N ASP A 179 16.00 -9.75 -7.59
CA ASP A 179 16.43 -8.36 -7.51
C ASP A 179 15.41 -7.53 -6.72
N PRO A 180 15.88 -6.65 -5.83
CA PRO A 180 15.00 -5.79 -5.07
C PRO A 180 14.37 -4.73 -5.98
N LEU A 181 13.11 -4.40 -5.72
CA LEU A 181 12.36 -3.37 -6.42
C LEU A 181 12.49 -2.05 -5.68
N ILE A 182 13.08 -1.05 -6.33
CA ILE A 182 13.11 0.32 -5.80
C ILE A 182 11.87 1.07 -6.28
N ILE A 183 11.16 1.73 -5.35
CA ILE A 183 9.99 2.54 -5.64
C ILE A 183 10.16 3.92 -5.02
N VAL A 184 9.94 4.97 -5.83
CA VAL A 184 9.82 6.35 -5.38
C VAL A 184 8.35 6.69 -5.25
N TRP A 185 7.93 7.06 -4.06
CA TRP A 185 6.57 7.44 -3.70
C TRP A 185 6.44 8.93 -3.48
N SER A 186 5.24 9.45 -3.71
CA SER A 186 4.87 10.83 -3.47
C SER A 186 3.46 10.93 -2.93
N ARG A 187 3.17 11.88 -2.02
CA ARG A 187 1.79 12.20 -1.62
C ARG A 187 1.01 12.93 -2.70
N LYS A 188 1.68 13.32 -3.80
CA LYS A 188 1.09 14.02 -4.95
C LYS A 188 1.30 13.19 -6.22
N LYS A 189 0.22 12.99 -6.97
CA LYS A 189 0.23 12.30 -8.29
C LYS A 189 1.31 12.86 -9.22
N THR A 190 1.46 14.17 -9.22
CA THR A 190 2.56 14.86 -9.88
C THR A 190 3.34 15.64 -8.81
N PRO A 191 4.60 15.28 -8.51
CA PRO A 191 5.49 16.09 -7.68
C PRO A 191 5.85 17.38 -8.46
N GLY A 192 4.88 18.30 -8.59
CA GLY A 192 4.87 19.42 -9.53
C GLY A 192 5.81 20.58 -9.20
N LYS A 193 6.98 20.31 -8.60
CA LYS A 193 8.02 21.32 -8.37
C LYS A 193 9.37 20.76 -8.77
N TYR A 194 10.16 21.55 -9.50
CA TYR A 194 11.59 21.29 -9.73
C TYR A 194 12.32 21.03 -8.40
N SER A 195 11.93 21.71 -7.32
CA SER A 195 12.51 21.52 -5.99
C SER A 195 12.30 20.12 -5.43
N THR A 196 11.09 19.54 -5.53
CA THR A 196 10.83 18.18 -5.02
C THR A 196 11.59 17.14 -5.83
N TRP A 197 11.58 17.26 -7.16
CA TRP A 197 12.37 16.37 -8.02
C TRP A 197 13.86 16.47 -7.77
N LYS A 198 14.38 17.68 -7.55
CA LYS A 198 15.79 17.86 -7.18
C LYS A 198 16.13 17.15 -5.87
N GLN A 199 15.26 17.23 -4.87
CA GLN A 199 15.46 16.51 -3.60
C GLN A 199 15.43 14.99 -3.80
N ILE A 200 14.47 14.46 -4.57
CA ILE A 200 14.39 13.03 -4.90
C ILE A 200 15.67 12.58 -5.62
N LEU A 201 16.11 13.31 -6.66
CA LEU A 201 17.32 12.96 -7.41
C LEU A 201 18.57 13.01 -6.55
N ASN A 202 18.73 14.03 -5.71
CA ASN A 202 19.83 14.11 -4.76
C ASN A 202 19.84 12.91 -3.81
N GLN A 203 18.67 12.54 -3.28
CA GLN A 203 18.54 11.39 -2.38
C GLN A 203 18.88 10.07 -3.07
N LEU A 204 18.46 9.88 -4.33
CA LEU A 204 18.83 8.71 -5.12
C LEU A 204 20.35 8.61 -5.31
N TYR A 205 21.03 9.73 -5.61
CA TYR A 205 22.49 9.75 -5.73
C TYR A 205 23.19 9.42 -4.40
N GLU A 206 22.69 9.93 -3.27
CA GLU A 206 23.22 9.59 -1.94
C GLU A 206 23.08 8.10 -1.61
N LEU A 207 21.99 7.48 -2.07
CA LEU A 207 21.74 6.04 -1.95
C LEU A 207 22.50 5.19 -2.99
N ASN A 208 23.35 5.80 -3.82
CA ASN A 208 24.02 5.15 -4.97
C ASN A 208 23.07 4.50 -5.98
N ILE A 209 21.85 5.01 -6.10
CA ILE A 209 20.84 4.55 -7.05
C ILE A 209 20.88 5.46 -8.28
N ASN A 210 21.14 4.87 -9.45
CA ASN A 210 21.12 5.62 -10.70
C ASN A 210 19.66 5.90 -11.12
N PRO A 211 19.21 7.17 -11.19
CA PRO A 211 17.83 7.50 -11.52
C PRO A 211 17.40 7.04 -12.92
N HIS A 212 18.35 6.75 -13.82
CA HIS A 212 18.06 6.25 -15.17
C HIS A 212 17.64 4.78 -15.21
N ASP A 213 17.90 4.03 -14.14
CA ASP A 213 17.48 2.64 -14.00
C ASP A 213 16.01 2.54 -13.56
N LEU A 214 15.45 3.65 -13.09
CA LEU A 214 14.04 3.79 -12.74
C LEU A 214 13.24 4.33 -13.92
N LYS A 215 12.00 3.87 -14.04
CA LYS A 215 11.02 4.37 -15.02
C LYS A 215 9.98 5.21 -14.33
N PHE A 216 9.56 6.29 -14.99
CA PHE A 216 8.43 7.09 -14.53
C PHE A 216 7.13 6.30 -14.66
N ILE A 217 6.31 6.36 -13.63
CA ILE A 217 4.96 5.79 -13.65
C ILE A 217 4.01 6.95 -13.89
N ASN A 218 3.15 6.81 -14.91
CA ASN A 218 2.17 7.83 -15.24
C ASN A 218 1.04 7.84 -14.21
N GLN A 219 0.80 9.02 -13.61
CA GLN A 219 -0.23 9.24 -12.59
C GLN A 219 -1.29 10.27 -13.06
N ILE A 220 -1.17 10.77 -14.30
CA ILE A 220 -2.07 11.79 -14.88
C ILE A 220 -3.38 11.14 -15.30
N GLY A 221 -4.52 11.76 -14.95
CA GLY A 221 -5.84 11.24 -15.31
C GLY A 221 -6.28 9.98 -14.52
N CYS A 222 -5.41 9.49 -13.64
CA CYS A 222 -5.66 8.28 -12.86
C CYS A 222 -6.81 8.43 -11.86
N LYS A 223 -7.66 7.39 -11.85
CA LYS A 223 -8.75 7.18 -10.90
C LYS A 223 -8.34 6.07 -9.94
N TYR A 224 -8.35 6.37 -8.65
CA TYR A 224 -7.96 5.44 -7.60
C TYR A 224 -9.20 5.01 -6.83
N PRO A 225 -9.29 3.76 -6.38
CA PRO A 225 -10.32 3.34 -5.46
C PRO A 225 -10.26 4.18 -4.17
N SER A 226 -11.43 4.57 -3.68
CA SER A 226 -11.59 5.10 -2.31
C SER A 226 -11.45 3.97 -1.27
N PRO A 227 -11.21 4.30 0.01
CA PRO A 227 -11.19 3.30 1.09
C PRO A 227 -12.45 2.40 1.11
N ASN A 228 -13.63 2.97 0.88
CA ASN A 228 -14.87 2.19 0.82
C ASN A 228 -14.89 1.23 -0.37
N GLN A 229 -14.39 1.66 -1.53
CA GLN A 229 -14.32 0.80 -2.72
C GLN A 229 -13.32 -0.35 -2.55
N TYR A 230 -12.19 -0.13 -1.87
CA TYR A 230 -11.30 -1.23 -1.48
C TYR A 230 -12.03 -2.26 -0.63
N ASN A 231 -12.75 -1.80 0.41
CA ASN A 231 -13.50 -2.70 1.28
C ASN A 231 -14.58 -3.47 0.52
N GLU A 232 -15.31 -2.82 -0.39
CA GLU A 232 -16.31 -3.48 -1.22
C GLU A 232 -15.70 -4.58 -2.10
N MET A 233 -14.54 -4.32 -2.70
CA MET A 233 -13.87 -5.28 -3.58
C MET A 233 -13.35 -6.53 -2.85
N PHE A 234 -12.94 -6.40 -1.58
CA PHE A 234 -12.41 -7.52 -0.80
C PHE A 234 -13.44 -8.22 0.09
N PHE A 235 -14.43 -7.49 0.63
CA PHE A 235 -15.29 -7.99 1.70
C PHE A 235 -16.78 -8.02 1.38
N CYS A 236 -17.23 -7.43 0.27
CA CYS A 236 -18.59 -7.66 -0.20
C CYS A 236 -18.64 -8.96 -1.02
N VAL A 237 -18.79 -10.07 -0.29
CA VAL A 237 -19.21 -11.35 -0.85
C VAL A 237 -20.73 -11.31 -1.00
N ASN A 238 -21.24 -11.73 -2.16
CA ASN A 238 -22.67 -12.00 -2.37
C ASN A 238 -23.20 -13.05 -1.38
#